data_AF-A0A4Y2U9A0-F1
#
_entry.id   AF-A0A4Y2U9A0-F1
#
_cell.length_a   1.000
_cell.length_b   1.000
_cell.length_c   1.000
_cell.angle_alpha   90.00
_cell.angle_beta   90.00
_cell.angle_gamma   90.00
#
_symmetry.space_group_name_H-M   'P 1'
#
loop_
_entity.id
_entity.type
_entity.pdbx_description
1 polymer ?
#
loop_
_entity_poly.entity_id
_entity_poly.type
_entity_poly.pdbx_seq_one_letter_code
_entity_poly.pdbx_strand_id
1 'polypeptide(L)'
;MDAIKPIFNSLSHPELLNCCLGAYTQNTNESLNSVIGQISGSCRRIAEIAVYESIVYFNEGRLGRLNIMKELELCISNDAISSHNKADIRRIKKGDRRAQQNTIEKRRKRRRVKALVESKWSKKEGLTYEAVDFRLW
;
A
#
# COMPACT_ATOMS: atom_id res chain seq x y z
N MET A 1 31.65 -1.26 -12.36
CA MET A 1 31.14 -0.35 -11.30
C MET A 1 30.21 0.71 -11.88
N ASP A 2 30.39 1.10 -13.14
CA ASP A 2 29.68 2.24 -13.75
C ASP A 2 28.19 2.02 -13.98
N ALA A 3 27.73 0.77 -14.15
CA ALA A 3 26.30 0.45 -14.28
C ALA A 3 25.53 0.56 -12.96
N ILE A 4 26.18 0.30 -11.82
CA ILE A 4 25.55 0.32 -10.48
C ILE A 4 25.56 1.73 -9.89
N LYS A 5 26.58 2.53 -10.21
CA LYS A 5 26.76 3.89 -9.70
C LYS A 5 25.54 4.81 -9.89
N PRO A 6 24.85 4.87 -11.06
CA PRO A 6 23.66 5.72 -11.21
C PRO A 6 22.48 5.22 -10.37
N ILE A 7 22.32 3.91 -10.22
CA ILE A 7 21.26 3.31 -9.39
C ILE A 7 21.53 3.58 -7.91
N PHE A 8 22.79 3.44 -7.48
CA PHE A 8 23.17 3.74 -6.10
C PHE A 8 22.96 5.23 -5.78
N ASN A 9 23.34 6.12 -6.69
CA ASN A 9 23.14 7.56 -6.52
C ASN A 9 21.66 7.94 -6.49
N SER A 10 20.82 7.33 -7.35
CA SER A 10 19.38 7.58 -7.33
C SER A 10 18.74 7.07 -6.04
N LEU A 11 19.08 5.85 -5.60
CA LEU A 11 18.56 5.29 -4.34
C LEU A 11 19.08 6.01 -3.09
N SER A 12 20.25 6.65 -3.18
CA SER A 12 20.85 7.44 -2.10
C SER A 12 20.33 8.88 -2.05
N HIS A 13 19.31 9.23 -2.84
CA HIS A 13 18.68 10.54 -2.77
C HIS A 13 18.01 10.73 -1.40
N PRO A 14 18.22 11.88 -0.72
CA PRO A 14 17.73 12.10 0.64
C PRO A 14 16.20 11.98 0.77
N GLU A 15 15.45 12.28 -0.30
CA GLU A 15 13.99 12.09 -0.33
C GLU A 15 13.59 10.62 -0.22
N LEU A 16 14.31 9.70 -0.87
CA LEU A 16 14.06 8.26 -0.80
C LEU A 16 14.54 7.67 0.53
N LEU A 17 15.69 8.14 1.03
CA LEU A 17 16.21 7.75 2.35
C LEU A 17 15.28 8.16 3.49
N ASN A 18 14.69 9.36 3.42
CA ASN A 18 13.72 9.83 4.41
C ASN A 18 12.48 8.94 4.49
N CYS A 19 12.05 8.33 3.38
CA CYS A 19 10.98 7.33 3.39
C CYS A 19 11.37 6.05 4.13
N CYS A 20 12.65 5.67 4.13
CA CYS A 20 13.17 4.48 4.82
C CYS A 20 13.35 4.71 6.34
N LEU A 21 13.70 5.92 6.78
CA LEU A 21 13.91 6.25 8.20
C LEU A 21 12.65 6.09 9.06
N GLY A 22 11.46 6.24 8.48
CA GLY A 22 10.19 6.08 9.20
C GLY A 22 9.82 4.64 9.53
N ALA A 23 10.58 3.65 9.05
CA ALA A 23 10.28 2.23 9.21
C ALA A 23 8.83 1.87 8.80
N TYR A 24 8.35 2.50 7.73
CA TYR A 24 7.04 2.24 7.15
C TYR A 24 7.07 0.91 6.40
N THR A 25 6.16 -0.01 6.74
CA THR A 25 6.16 -1.36 6.14
C THR A 25 5.20 -1.51 4.97
N GLN A 26 4.64 -0.42 4.42
CA GLN A 26 3.77 -0.54 3.26
C GLN A 26 4.63 -0.91 2.04
N ASN A 27 4.50 -2.15 1.59
CA ASN A 27 5.09 -2.59 0.34
C ASN A 27 4.42 -1.82 -0.80
N THR A 28 5.17 -0.91 -1.41
CA THR A 28 4.71 -0.07 -2.52
C THR A 28 4.17 -0.90 -3.69
N ASN A 29 4.75 -2.08 -3.91
CA ASN A 29 4.34 -3.01 -4.96
C ASN A 29 2.97 -3.65 -4.65
N GLU A 30 2.70 -4.00 -3.39
CA GLU A 30 1.36 -4.48 -2.99
C GLU A 30 0.31 -3.39 -3.18
N SER A 31 0.66 -2.14 -2.86
CA SER A 31 -0.26 -1.02 -3.06
C SER A 31 -0.56 -0.78 -4.54
N LEU A 32 0.44 -0.87 -5.43
CA LEU A 32 0.25 -0.72 -6.87
C LEU A 32 -0.60 -1.87 -7.44
N ASN A 33 -0.28 -3.13 -7.08
CA ASN A 33 -1.05 -4.29 -7.52
C ASN A 33 -2.52 -4.23 -7.06
N SER A 34 -2.77 -3.69 -5.86
CA SER A 34 -4.14 -3.44 -5.40
C SER A 34 -4.87 -2.40 -6.24
N VAL A 35 -4.17 -1.39 -6.80
CA VAL A 35 -4.79 -0.41 -7.70
C VAL A 35 -5.06 -1.05 -9.06
N ILE A 36 -4.10 -1.80 -9.61
CA ILE A 36 -4.27 -2.53 -10.88
C ILE A 36 -5.51 -3.43 -10.81
N GLY A 37 -5.65 -4.21 -9.75
CA GLY A 37 -6.81 -5.09 -9.57
C GLY A 37 -8.15 -4.36 -9.43
N GLN A 38 -8.18 -3.09 -9.00
CA GLN A 38 -9.41 -2.30 -8.93
C GLN A 38 -9.87 -1.79 -10.31
N ILE A 39 -8.94 -1.65 -11.25
CA ILE A 39 -9.21 -1.03 -12.56
C ILE A 39 -9.24 -2.10 -13.67
N SER A 40 -8.51 -3.21 -13.50
CA SER A 40 -8.34 -4.23 -14.54
C SER A 40 -9.63 -4.98 -14.86
N GLY A 41 -9.96 -5.04 -16.16
CA GLY A 41 -10.98 -5.95 -16.71
C GLY A 41 -10.36 -7.26 -17.22
N SER A 42 -11.21 -8.20 -17.63
CA SER A 42 -10.78 -9.54 -18.09
C SER A 42 -10.18 -9.57 -19.51
N CYS A 43 -10.41 -8.54 -20.33
CA CYS A 43 -9.88 -8.47 -21.69
C CYS A 43 -8.45 -7.88 -21.70
N ARG A 44 -7.53 -8.49 -22.47
CA ARG A 44 -6.12 -8.06 -22.56
C ARG A 44 -5.95 -6.56 -22.86
N ARG A 45 -6.64 -6.02 -23.87
CA ARG A 45 -6.55 -4.58 -24.22
C ARG A 45 -7.04 -3.68 -23.08
N ILE A 46 -8.10 -4.09 -22.41
CA ILE A 46 -8.65 -3.35 -21.26
C ILE A 46 -7.68 -3.43 -20.07
N ALA A 47 -7.07 -4.59 -19.85
CA ALA A 47 -6.07 -4.77 -18.81
C ALA A 47 -4.81 -3.92 -19.06
N GLU A 48 -4.33 -3.83 -20.31
CA GLU A 48 -3.19 -2.99 -20.67
C GLU A 48 -3.48 -1.50 -20.38
N ILE A 49 -4.64 -0.98 -20.82
CA ILE A 49 -5.06 0.41 -20.52
C ILE A 49 -5.22 0.61 -19.01
N ALA A 50 -5.82 -0.34 -18.31
CA ALA A 50 -6.02 -0.29 -16.87
C ALA A 50 -4.69 -0.22 -16.11
N VAL A 51 -3.64 -0.90 -16.58
CA VAL A 51 -2.30 -0.84 -15.98
C VAL A 51 -1.70 0.56 -16.13
N TYR A 52 -1.73 1.15 -17.34
CA TYR A 52 -1.23 2.51 -17.55
C TYR A 52 -1.98 3.53 -16.70
N GLU A 53 -3.31 3.44 -16.68
CA GLU A 53 -4.16 4.28 -15.84
C GLU A 53 -3.87 4.11 -14.35
N SER A 54 -3.62 2.88 -13.91
CA SER A 54 -3.25 2.58 -12.51
C SER A 54 -1.92 3.19 -12.11
N ILE A 55 -0.94 3.19 -13.01
CA ILE A 55 0.38 3.80 -12.78
C ILE A 55 0.23 5.31 -12.61
N VAL A 56 -0.51 5.97 -13.50
CA VAL A 56 -0.78 7.42 -13.40
C VAL A 56 -1.54 7.71 -12.11
N TYR A 57 -2.60 6.97 -11.80
CA TYR A 57 -3.36 7.15 -10.57
C TYR A 57 -2.52 6.90 -9.30
N PHE A 58 -1.61 5.94 -9.34
CA PHE A 58 -0.75 5.64 -8.20
C PHE A 58 0.20 6.80 -7.91
N ASN A 59 0.92 7.25 -8.93
CA ASN A 59 1.95 8.29 -8.81
C ASN A 59 1.35 9.69 -8.66
N GLU A 60 0.47 10.07 -9.56
CA GLU A 60 -0.03 11.45 -9.69
C GLU A 60 -1.44 11.63 -9.10
N GLY A 61 -2.10 10.54 -8.73
CA GLY A 61 -3.48 10.61 -8.23
C GLY A 61 -4.50 10.87 -9.33
N ARG A 62 -5.65 11.39 -8.91
CA ARG A 62 -6.76 11.75 -9.79
C ARG A 62 -6.42 12.96 -10.66
N LEU A 63 -5.53 13.84 -10.21
CA LEU A 63 -5.06 14.96 -11.03
C LEU A 63 -4.28 14.49 -12.27
N GLY A 64 -3.48 13.43 -12.18
CA GLY A 64 -2.79 12.86 -13.35
C GLY A 64 -3.75 12.37 -14.43
N ARG A 65 -4.90 11.80 -14.03
CA ARG A 65 -5.96 11.41 -14.96
C ARG A 65 -6.50 12.60 -15.76
N LEU A 66 -6.51 13.80 -15.19
CA LEU A 66 -6.95 14.99 -15.92
C LEU A 66 -6.01 15.33 -17.08
N ASN A 67 -4.72 15.00 -16.98
CA ASN A 67 -3.79 15.18 -18.09
C ASN A 67 -4.12 14.20 -19.23
N ILE A 68 -4.41 12.94 -18.91
CA ILE A 68 -4.88 11.95 -19.90
C ILE A 68 -6.15 12.44 -20.58
N MET A 69 -7.11 12.96 -19.81
CA MET A 69 -8.36 13.49 -20.37
C MET A 69 -8.13 14.70 -21.29
N LYS A 70 -7.17 15.57 -20.98
CA LYS A 70 -6.79 16.69 -21.86
C LYS A 70 -6.17 16.21 -23.17
N GLU A 71 -5.28 15.22 -23.12
CA GLU A 71 -4.68 14.61 -24.32
C GLU A 71 -5.72 13.92 -25.21
N LEU A 72 -6.81 13.43 -24.60
CA LEU A 72 -7.98 12.89 -25.32
C LEU A 72 -8.98 13.98 -25.75
N GLU A 73 -8.62 15.25 -25.63
CA GLU A 73 -9.44 16.41 -25.99
C GLU A 73 -10.80 16.46 -25.28
N LEU A 74 -10.89 15.86 -24.09
CA LEU A 74 -12.10 15.88 -23.28
C LEU A 74 -12.24 17.21 -22.54
N CYS A 75 -13.45 17.76 -22.55
CA CYS A 75 -13.78 18.95 -21.76
C CYS A 75 -13.84 18.61 -20.27
N ILE A 76 -13.04 19.31 -19.46
CA ILE A 76 -12.97 19.13 -18.00
C ILE A 76 -13.51 20.40 -17.34
N SER A 77 -14.54 20.24 -16.51
CA SER A 77 -15.09 21.36 -15.74
C SER A 77 -14.19 21.74 -14.56
N ASN A 78 -14.22 23.02 -14.17
CA ASN A 78 -13.51 23.49 -12.98
C ASN A 78 -13.94 22.76 -11.70
N ASP A 79 -15.21 22.38 -11.61
CA ASP A 79 -15.74 21.58 -10.50
C ASP A 79 -15.12 20.18 -10.46
N ALA A 80 -14.91 19.56 -11.62
CA ALA A 80 -14.23 18.27 -11.71
C ALA A 80 -12.79 18.40 -11.19
N ILE A 81 -12.04 19.42 -11.62
CA ILE A 81 -10.67 19.69 -11.15
C ILE A 81 -10.64 19.86 -9.63
N SER A 82 -11.53 20.71 -9.09
CA SER A 82 -11.63 20.97 -7.64
C SER A 82 -11.97 19.69 -6.85
N SER A 83 -12.90 18.88 -7.35
CA SER A 83 -13.28 17.60 -6.76
C SER A 83 -12.14 16.59 -6.76
N HIS A 84 -11.40 16.48 -7.87
CA HIS A 84 -10.24 15.58 -8.00
C HIS A 84 -9.12 15.99 -7.04
N ASN A 85 -8.80 17.28 -6.95
CA ASN A 85 -7.82 17.80 -6.00
C ASN A 85 -8.21 17.48 -4.54
N LYS A 86 -9.46 17.75 -4.15
CA LYS A 86 -9.96 17.41 -2.80
C LYS A 86 -9.87 15.90 -2.52
N ALA A 87 -10.13 15.06 -3.51
CA ALA A 87 -10.02 13.61 -3.37
C ALA A 87 -8.57 13.15 -3.20
N ASP A 88 -7.63 13.74 -3.92
CA ASP A 88 -6.19 13.44 -3.79
C ASP A 88 -5.64 13.88 -2.44
N ILE A 89 -6.02 15.06 -1.96
CA ILE A 89 -5.66 15.51 -0.60
C ILE A 89 -6.15 14.50 0.45
N ARG A 90 -7.39 13.99 0.32
CA ARG A 90 -7.91 12.93 1.22
C ARG A 90 -7.14 11.63 1.08
N ARG A 91 -6.75 11.24 -0.14
CA ARG A 91 -5.96 10.03 -0.43
C ARG A 91 -4.62 10.10 0.30
N ILE A 92 -3.88 11.20 0.15
CA ILE A 92 -2.57 11.43 0.77
C ILE A 92 -2.69 11.37 2.30
N LYS A 93 -3.60 12.16 2.90
CA LYS A 93 -3.83 12.15 4.36
C LYS A 93 -4.15 10.75 4.90
N LYS A 94 -4.95 9.97 4.16
CA LYS A 94 -5.28 8.58 4.54
C LYS A 94 -4.06 7.66 4.40
N GLY A 95 -3.24 7.86 3.37
CA GLY A 95 -1.96 7.20 3.16
C GLY A 95 -1.03 7.42 4.34
N ASP A 96 -0.76 8.68 4.68
CA ASP A 96 0.13 9.06 5.80
C ASP A 96 -0.35 8.45 7.12
N ARG A 97 -1.66 8.53 7.39
CA ARG A 97 -2.25 7.92 8.60
C ARG A 97 -2.02 6.41 8.64
N ARG A 98 -2.16 5.70 7.51
CA ARG A 98 -1.94 4.25 7.43
C ARG A 98 -0.45 3.92 7.57
N ALA A 99 0.42 4.67 6.92
CA ALA A 99 1.87 4.54 7.05
C ALA A 99 2.27 4.70 8.53
N GLN A 100 1.83 5.78 9.18
CA GLN A 100 2.04 6.00 10.61
C GLN A 100 1.49 4.90 11.50
N GLN A 101 0.39 4.22 11.14
CA GLN A 101 -0.17 3.11 11.91
C GLN A 101 0.60 1.79 11.70
N ASN A 102 1.23 1.65 10.54
CA ASN A 102 1.98 0.47 10.12
C ASN A 102 3.48 0.59 10.38
N THR A 103 3.93 1.57 11.16
CA THR A 103 5.32 1.62 11.61
C THR A 103 5.68 0.36 12.40
N ILE A 104 6.93 -0.09 12.25
CA ILE A 104 7.45 -1.28 12.91
C ILE A 104 7.16 -1.25 14.42
N GLU A 105 7.32 -0.10 15.07
CA GLU A 105 7.07 0.08 16.50
C GLU A 105 5.61 -0.13 16.88
N LYS A 106 4.66 0.49 16.17
CA LYS A 106 3.23 0.29 16.44
C LYS A 106 2.82 -1.15 16.18
N ARG A 107 3.35 -1.79 15.13
CA ARG A 107 3.12 -3.22 14.86
C ARG A 107 3.67 -4.11 15.97
N ARG A 108 4.90 -3.86 16.44
CA ARG A 108 5.51 -4.57 17.58
C ARG A 108 4.69 -4.40 18.86
N LYS A 109 4.23 -3.17 19.16
CA LYS A 109 3.36 -2.89 20.30
C LYS A 109 2.03 -3.68 20.22
N ARG A 110 1.35 -3.66 19.08
CA ARG A 110 0.12 -4.45 18.86
C ARG A 110 0.35 -5.96 19.06
N ARG A 111 1.46 -6.50 18.53
CA ARG A 111 1.82 -7.91 18.71
C ARG A 111 2.04 -8.26 20.18
N ARG A 112 2.76 -7.43 20.93
CA ARG A 112 2.97 -7.63 22.38
C ARG A 112 1.65 -7.62 23.16
N VAL A 113 0.76 -6.67 22.85
CA VAL A 113 -0.57 -6.62 23.48
C VAL A 113 -1.38 -7.87 23.16
N LYS A 114 -1.39 -8.32 21.90
CA LYS A 114 -2.09 -9.56 21.51
C LYS A 114 -1.54 -10.79 22.24
N ALA A 115 -0.21 -10.95 22.28
CA ALA A 115 0.43 -12.05 22.99
C ALA A 115 0.15 -12.04 24.50
N LEU A 116 0.07 -10.86 25.12
CA LEU A 116 -0.30 -10.74 26.53
C LEU A 116 -1.75 -11.17 26.76
N VAL A 117 -2.66 -10.82 25.85
CA VAL A 117 -4.06 -11.24 25.90
C VAL A 117 -4.17 -12.76 25.73
N GLU A 118 -3.56 -13.34 24.71
CA GLU A 118 -3.51 -14.80 24.48
C GLU A 118 -2.92 -15.55 25.68
N SER A 119 -1.84 -15.05 26.29
CA SER A 119 -1.26 -15.64 27.51
C SER A 119 -2.23 -15.62 28.69
N LYS A 120 -3.03 -14.55 28.85
CA LYS A 120 -4.08 -14.49 29.88
C LYS A 120 -5.19 -15.50 29.63
N TRP A 121 -5.61 -15.68 28.37
CA TRP A 121 -6.61 -16.68 27.99
C TRP A 121 -6.09 -18.10 28.21
N SER A 122 -4.88 -18.42 27.77
CA SER A 122 -4.26 -19.74 27.98
C SER A 122 -4.10 -20.08 29.47
N LYS A 123 -3.72 -19.11 30.31
CA LYS A 123 -3.68 -19.30 31.77
C LYS A 123 -5.06 -19.55 32.39
N LYS A 124 -6.12 -18.99 31.79
CA LYS A 124 -7.51 -19.19 32.24
C LYS A 124 -8.07 -20.54 31.78
N GLU A 125 -7.70 -20.99 30.59
CA GLU A 125 -8.16 -22.26 30.00
C GLU A 125 -7.43 -23.50 30.56
N GLY A 126 -6.22 -23.34 31.11
CA GLY A 126 -5.45 -24.45 31.68
C GLY A 126 -4.85 -25.38 30.60
N LEU A 127 -4.37 -26.57 31.01
CA LEU A 127 -3.89 -27.61 30.09
C LEU A 127 -5.08 -28.12 29.25
N THR A 128 -5.14 -27.74 27.98
CA THR A 128 -6.08 -28.32 27.02
C THR A 128 -5.55 -29.68 26.55
N TYR A 129 -6.47 -30.65 26.43
CA TYR A 129 -6.27 -32.07 26.12
C TYR A 129 -5.00 -32.39 25.32
N GLU A 130 -4.17 -33.28 25.87
CA GLU A 130 -3.06 -33.88 25.13
C GLU A 130 -3.59 -34.59 23.88
N ALA A 131 -2.86 -34.45 22.77
CA ALA A 131 -3.18 -35.16 21.55
C ALA A 131 -3.08 -36.66 21.82
N VAL A 132 -4.22 -37.35 21.85
CA VAL A 132 -4.26 -38.80 21.96
C VAL A 132 -3.58 -39.37 20.73
N ASP A 133 -2.46 -40.07 20.93
CA ASP A 133 -1.73 -40.76 19.87
C ASP A 133 -2.60 -41.92 19.35
N PHE A 134 -3.26 -41.72 18.21
CA PHE A 134 -4.08 -42.72 17.54
C PHE A 134 -3.24 -43.78 16.80
N ARG A 135 -2.21 -44.34 17.47
CA ARG A 135 -1.40 -45.46 16.95
C ARG A 135 -1.76 -46.79 17.61
N LEU A 136 -3.04 -47.12 17.68
CA LEU A 136 -3.47 -48.48 18.01
C LEU A 136 -4.83 -48.76 17.33
N TRP A 137 -4.84 -48.88 16.02
CA TRP A 137 -5.76 -49.72 15.23
C TRP A 137 -5.05 -50.15 13.96
#